data_AF-A0A1Q3LD92-F1
#
_entry.id   AF-A0A1Q3LD92-F1
#
_cell.length_a   1.000
_cell.length_b   1.000
_cell.length_c   1.000
_cell.angle_alpha   90.00
_cell.angle_beta   90.00
_cell.angle_gamma   90.00
#
_symmetry.space_group_name_H-M   'P 1'
#
loop_
_entity.id
_entity.type
_entity.pdbx_description
1 polymer ?
#
loop_
_entity_poly.entity_id
_entity_poly.type
_entity_poly.pdbx_seq_one_letter_code
_entity_poly.pdbx_strand_id
1 'polypeptide(L)'
;MDLIYTGFSYLTGEFKLTSAPDWAHTNYGTANGKLDTGGGNLSVASAGFYFIKANLNDMSYSVVATNWGLIGAATAGGWDTSTAMTYNQADNSWNVTTNLSAGEFKFRANDGWEINVGGTTDHLTQNGSNLSVSAAGNYTVKLYLINDETSYCTVTKN
;
A
#
# COMPACT_ATOMS: atom_id res chain seq x y z
N MET A 1 3.78 18.44 15.99
CA MET A 1 4.09 17.19 15.27
C MET A 1 2.77 16.68 14.75
N ASP A 2 2.66 16.43 13.45
CA ASP A 2 1.41 15.96 12.86
C ASP A 2 1.24 14.48 13.21
N LEU A 3 0.20 14.14 13.98
CA LEU A 3 -0.11 12.77 14.38
C LEU A 3 -0.95 12.04 13.32
N ILE A 4 -0.43 11.98 12.09
CA ILE A 4 -1.06 11.31 10.96
C ILE A 4 -0.26 10.06 10.62
N TYR A 5 -0.94 8.91 10.62
CA TYR A 5 -0.36 7.61 10.37
C TYR A 5 -1.05 6.94 9.19
N THR A 6 -0.26 6.26 8.37
CA THR A 6 -0.68 5.55 7.17
C THR A 6 -0.17 4.12 7.21
N GLY A 7 -0.94 3.20 6.65
CA GLY A 7 -0.54 1.80 6.59
C GLY A 7 -1.38 1.00 5.60
N PHE A 8 -0.93 -0.21 5.33
CA PHE A 8 -1.59 -1.15 4.44
C PHE A 8 -1.80 -2.48 5.15
N SER A 9 -2.93 -3.13 4.93
CA SER A 9 -3.19 -4.46 5.48
C SER A 9 -4.27 -5.20 4.71
N TYR A 10 -4.16 -6.53 4.68
CA TYR A 10 -5.27 -7.38 4.30
C TYR A 10 -6.22 -7.56 5.49
N LEU A 11 -7.45 -7.07 5.35
CA LEU A 11 -8.47 -7.12 6.40
C LEU A 11 -9.60 -8.05 5.98
N THR A 12 -10.18 -8.80 6.93
CA THR A 12 -11.26 -9.76 6.70
C THR A 12 -12.55 -9.45 7.44
N GLY A 13 -12.57 -8.40 8.27
CA GLY A 13 -13.74 -8.04 9.08
C GLY A 13 -13.42 -6.95 10.09
N GLU A 14 -13.74 -7.20 11.37
CA GLU A 14 -13.51 -6.25 12.45
C GLU A 14 -12.04 -6.13 12.84
N PHE A 15 -11.63 -4.91 13.22
CA PHE A 15 -10.27 -4.61 13.65
C PHE A 15 -10.23 -3.40 14.59
N LYS A 16 -9.08 -3.19 15.25
CA LYS A 16 -8.71 -1.95 15.91
C LYS A 16 -7.36 -1.46 15.39
N LEU A 17 -7.10 -0.17 15.55
CA LEU A 17 -5.76 0.40 15.39
C LEU A 17 -5.09 0.47 16.75
N THR A 18 -3.79 0.22 16.82
CA THR A 18 -3.08 0.19 18.09
C THR A 18 -1.73 0.88 17.98
N SER A 19 -1.29 1.53 19.05
CA SER A 19 0.01 2.23 19.08
C SER A 19 1.21 1.27 19.18
N ALA A 20 0.98 -0.02 19.41
CA ALA A 20 1.95 -1.10 19.36
C ALA A 20 1.24 -2.41 18.99
N PRO A 21 1.88 -3.43 18.41
CA PRO A 21 1.22 -4.65 17.91
C PRO A 21 0.72 -5.60 19.03
N ASP A 22 -0.02 -5.07 19.99
CA ASP A 22 -0.64 -5.77 21.10
C ASP A 22 -1.90 -5.04 21.61
N TRP A 23 -2.54 -5.64 22.62
CA TRP A 23 -3.72 -5.12 23.30
C TRP A 23 -3.42 -4.35 24.60
N ALA A 24 -2.15 -4.32 25.04
CA ALA A 24 -1.72 -3.65 26.26
C ALA A 24 -1.49 -2.14 26.05
N HIS A 25 -1.34 -1.72 24.80
CA HIS A 25 -1.17 -0.32 24.42
C HIS A 25 -2.50 0.35 24.03
N THR A 26 -2.43 1.62 23.61
CA THR A 26 -3.61 2.38 23.23
C THR A 26 -4.26 1.78 22.00
N ASN A 27 -5.50 1.32 22.16
CA ASN A 27 -6.31 0.76 21.09
C ASN A 27 -7.39 1.76 20.69
N TYR A 28 -7.49 2.06 19.40
CA TYR A 28 -8.50 2.91 18.82
C TYR A 28 -9.51 2.05 18.08
N GLY A 29 -10.75 2.15 18.56
CA GLY A 29 -11.95 1.70 17.86
C GLY A 29 -12.64 2.87 17.18
N THR A 30 -13.96 2.79 17.04
CA THR A 30 -14.79 3.91 16.62
C THR A 30 -15.99 4.16 17.51
N ALA A 31 -16.32 5.44 17.70
CA ALA A 31 -17.57 5.91 18.27
C ALA A 31 -18.03 7.14 17.46
N ASN A 32 -19.30 7.19 17.06
CA ASN A 32 -19.88 8.29 16.28
C ASN A 32 -19.07 8.67 15.01
N GLY A 33 -18.47 7.68 14.34
CA GLY A 33 -17.71 7.88 13.09
C GLY A 33 -16.32 8.48 13.27
N LYS A 34 -15.81 8.57 14.51
CA LYS A 34 -14.45 9.00 14.83
C LYS A 34 -13.66 7.90 15.51
N LEU A 35 -12.34 8.01 15.48
CA LEU A 35 -11.45 7.18 16.31
C LEU A 35 -11.70 7.49 17.79
N ASP A 36 -11.83 6.44 18.58
CA ASP A 36 -12.10 6.55 20.01
C ASP A 36 -11.46 5.39 20.76
N THR A 37 -10.84 5.66 21.91
CA THR A 37 -10.14 4.62 22.70
C THR A 37 -11.07 3.73 23.51
N GLY A 38 -12.29 4.18 23.81
CA GLY A 38 -13.38 3.40 24.39
C GLY A 38 -14.39 2.89 23.36
N GLY A 39 -14.21 3.25 22.08
CA GLY A 39 -15.10 2.88 20.98
C GLY A 39 -15.12 1.39 20.65
N GLY A 40 -16.18 0.99 19.92
CA GLY A 40 -16.33 -0.35 19.36
C GLY A 40 -15.32 -0.64 18.25
N ASN A 41 -15.34 -1.83 17.65
CA ASN A 41 -14.41 -2.18 16.59
C ASN A 41 -14.67 -1.33 15.32
N LEU A 42 -13.60 -1.07 14.56
CA LEU A 42 -13.73 -0.69 13.15
C LEU A 42 -14.06 -1.94 12.33
N SER A 43 -14.64 -1.79 11.14
CA SER A 43 -14.97 -2.93 10.29
C SER A 43 -14.82 -2.61 8.82
N VAL A 44 -14.50 -3.64 8.03
CA VAL A 44 -14.62 -3.63 6.57
C VAL A 44 -15.74 -4.58 6.13
N ALA A 45 -16.49 -4.20 5.10
CA ALA A 45 -17.62 -4.99 4.61
C ALA A 45 -17.19 -6.23 3.81
N SER A 46 -15.94 -6.27 3.32
CA SER A 46 -15.44 -7.37 2.49
C SER A 46 -13.96 -7.59 2.76
N ALA A 47 -13.53 -8.85 2.66
CA ALA A 47 -12.14 -9.18 2.75
C ALA A 47 -11.35 -8.56 1.58
N GLY A 48 -10.19 -7.96 1.85
CA GLY A 48 -9.43 -7.26 0.83
C GLY A 48 -8.18 -6.58 1.38
N PHE A 49 -7.39 -6.00 0.48
CA PHE A 49 -6.21 -5.22 0.85
C PHE A 49 -6.60 -3.73 0.94
N TYR A 50 -6.30 -3.10 2.06
CA TYR A 50 -6.75 -1.74 2.37
C TYR A 50 -5.59 -0.81 2.64
N PHE A 51 -5.72 0.44 2.19
CA PHE A 51 -4.96 1.58 2.70
C PHE A 51 -5.74 2.19 3.87
N ILE A 52 -5.08 2.34 5.02
CA ILE A 52 -5.65 2.89 6.23
C ILE A 52 -4.91 4.19 6.55
N LYS A 53 -5.67 5.25 6.83
CA LYS A 53 -5.16 6.50 7.38
C LYS A 53 -5.82 6.79 8.71
N ALA A 54 -5.03 7.11 9.72
CA ALA A 54 -5.49 7.58 11.03
C ALA A 54 -4.93 8.98 11.27
N ASN A 55 -5.81 9.93 11.59
CA ASN A 55 -5.42 11.27 11.99
C ASN A 55 -5.80 11.48 13.45
N LEU A 56 -4.82 11.39 14.35
CA LEU A 56 -5.07 11.54 15.79
C LEU A 56 -5.16 13.02 16.22
N ASN A 57 -4.93 13.97 15.30
CA ASN A 57 -5.13 15.38 15.60
C ASN A 57 -6.62 15.76 15.67
N ASP A 58 -7.46 15.14 14.82
CA ASP A 58 -8.91 15.40 14.75
C ASP A 58 -9.77 14.14 15.00
N MET A 59 -9.11 13.01 15.26
CA MET A 59 -9.69 11.68 15.45
C MET A 59 -10.46 11.17 14.22
N SER A 60 -10.10 11.61 13.02
CA SER A 60 -10.62 11.04 11.78
C SER A 60 -9.81 9.83 11.30
N TYR A 61 -10.44 9.01 10.48
CA TYR A 61 -9.78 7.88 9.82
C TYR A 61 -10.39 7.62 8.44
N SER A 62 -9.65 6.92 7.58
CA SER A 62 -10.17 6.35 6.34
C SER A 62 -9.64 4.95 6.13
N VAL A 63 -10.45 4.10 5.50
CA VAL A 63 -10.14 2.71 5.17
C VAL A 63 -10.58 2.49 3.72
N VAL A 64 -9.62 2.40 2.80
CA VAL A 64 -9.87 2.40 1.36
C VAL A 64 -9.40 1.08 0.77
N ALA A 65 -10.29 0.33 0.13
CA ALA A 65 -9.91 -0.89 -0.57
C ALA A 65 -8.98 -0.54 -1.75
N THR A 66 -7.95 -1.37 -1.96
CA THR A 66 -6.92 -1.12 -2.98
C THR A 66 -6.67 -2.35 -3.84
N ASN A 67 -6.51 -2.11 -5.14
CA ASN A 67 -5.98 -3.04 -6.12
C ASN A 67 -4.76 -2.40 -6.79
N TRP A 68 -3.64 -3.10 -6.90
CA TRP A 68 -2.37 -2.48 -7.27
C TRP A 68 -1.92 -2.78 -8.69
N GLY A 69 -1.25 -1.79 -9.28
CA GLY A 69 -0.66 -1.88 -10.61
C GLY A 69 0.73 -1.27 -10.66
N LEU A 70 1.55 -1.81 -11.56
CA LEU A 70 2.84 -1.27 -11.99
C LEU A 70 2.60 -0.31 -13.16
N ILE A 71 3.18 0.89 -13.13
CA ILE A 71 3.01 1.89 -14.20
C ILE A 71 4.32 2.57 -14.52
N GLY A 72 4.50 3.03 -15.76
CA GLY A 72 5.57 3.95 -16.14
C GLY A 72 6.17 3.65 -17.49
N ALA A 73 7.15 4.45 -17.91
CA ALA A 73 7.81 4.35 -19.21
C ALA A 73 8.44 2.97 -19.48
N ALA A 74 8.83 2.23 -18.42
CA ALA A 74 9.32 0.86 -18.55
C ALA A 74 8.21 -0.15 -18.91
N THR A 75 6.95 0.16 -18.62
CA THR A 75 5.80 -0.74 -18.83
C THR A 75 5.20 -0.59 -20.23
N ALA A 76 4.49 -1.61 -20.72
CA ALA A 76 3.84 -1.58 -22.03
C ALA A 76 2.77 -0.47 -22.16
N GLY A 77 2.11 -0.11 -21.06
CA GLY A 77 1.07 0.92 -21.01
C GLY A 77 1.60 2.33 -20.72
N GLY A 78 2.92 2.51 -20.61
CA GLY A 78 3.53 3.80 -20.28
C GLY A 78 2.99 4.40 -18.98
N TRP A 79 2.76 5.71 -18.98
CA TRP A 79 2.13 6.44 -17.86
C TRP A 79 0.60 6.53 -17.95
N ASP A 80 0.01 5.87 -18.95
CA ASP A 80 -1.43 5.92 -19.20
C ASP A 80 -2.16 4.76 -18.49
N THR A 81 -1.64 3.52 -18.65
CA THR A 81 -2.29 2.30 -18.17
C THR A 81 -1.40 1.51 -17.23
N SER A 82 -1.94 1.08 -16.10
CA SER A 82 -1.21 0.22 -15.16
C SER A 82 -1.20 -1.22 -15.66
N THR A 83 -0.06 -1.89 -15.55
CA THR A 83 0.02 -3.35 -15.59
C THR A 83 -0.49 -3.91 -14.26
N ALA A 84 -1.60 -4.64 -14.27
CA ALA A 84 -2.22 -5.19 -13.07
C ALA A 84 -1.27 -6.14 -12.31
N MET A 85 -1.27 -6.04 -10.98
CA MET A 85 -0.59 -6.97 -10.08
C MET A 85 -1.63 -7.87 -9.39
N THR A 86 -1.20 -9.04 -8.93
CA THR A 86 -2.04 -9.99 -8.18
C THR A 86 -1.54 -10.10 -6.75
N TYR A 87 -2.44 -9.93 -5.78
CA TYR A 87 -2.10 -10.09 -4.37
C TYR A 87 -1.94 -11.57 -4.01
N ASN A 88 -0.81 -11.92 -3.39
CA ASN A 88 -0.53 -13.22 -2.81
C ASN A 88 -0.51 -13.12 -1.29
N GLN A 89 -1.53 -13.70 -0.64
CA GLN A 89 -1.66 -13.71 0.82
C GLN A 89 -0.56 -14.52 1.53
N ALA A 90 -0.05 -15.59 0.92
CA ALA A 90 1.01 -16.40 1.54
C ALA A 90 2.34 -15.63 1.64
N ASP A 91 2.61 -14.78 0.65
CA ASP A 91 3.82 -13.96 0.58
C ASP A 91 3.60 -12.54 1.14
N ASN A 92 2.36 -12.18 1.50
CA ASN A 92 1.95 -10.81 1.86
C ASN A 92 2.43 -9.75 0.85
N SER A 93 2.30 -10.04 -0.45
CA SER A 93 2.83 -9.18 -1.52
C SER A 93 1.95 -9.12 -2.76
N TRP A 94 2.03 -8.01 -3.48
CA TRP A 94 1.48 -7.85 -4.82
C TRP A 94 2.52 -8.25 -5.86
N ASN A 95 2.16 -9.13 -6.78
CA ASN A 95 3.10 -9.78 -7.69
C ASN A 95 2.73 -9.53 -9.16
N VAL A 96 3.73 -9.34 -10.00
CA VAL A 96 3.58 -9.34 -11.47
C VAL A 96 4.84 -9.88 -12.13
N THR A 97 4.69 -10.71 -13.15
CA THR A 97 5.77 -11.07 -14.07
C THR A 97 5.45 -10.47 -15.44
N THR A 98 6.28 -9.57 -15.92
CA THR A 98 6.03 -8.80 -17.16
C THR A 98 7.33 -8.44 -17.86
N ASN A 99 7.24 -8.16 -19.16
CA ASN A 99 8.32 -7.51 -19.87
C ASN A 99 8.39 -6.03 -19.49
N LEU A 100 9.60 -5.54 -19.24
CA LEU A 100 9.91 -4.13 -19.03
C LEU A 100 10.95 -3.69 -20.05
N SER A 101 10.85 -2.44 -20.50
CA SER A 101 11.91 -1.72 -21.20
C SER A 101 12.81 -1.00 -20.21
N ALA A 102 14.01 -0.58 -20.63
CA ALA A 102 14.80 0.34 -19.82
C ALA A 102 14.02 1.65 -19.61
N GLY A 103 13.86 2.08 -18.37
CA GLY A 103 13.06 3.26 -18.04
C GLY A 103 12.51 3.25 -16.62
N GLU A 104 11.71 4.27 -16.35
CA GLU A 104 11.11 4.48 -15.03
C GLU A 104 9.79 3.73 -14.85
N PHE A 105 9.50 3.39 -13.59
CA PHE A 105 8.21 2.86 -13.16
C PHE A 105 7.84 3.31 -11.75
N LYS A 106 6.59 3.06 -11.36
CA LYS A 106 6.01 3.33 -10.05
C LYS A 106 4.88 2.35 -9.77
N PHE A 107 4.38 2.34 -8.53
CA PHE A 107 3.21 1.57 -8.14
C PHE A 107 2.06 2.51 -7.79
N ARG A 108 0.85 2.18 -8.24
CA ARG A 108 -0.36 2.93 -7.88
C ARG A 108 -1.54 2.01 -7.64
N ALA A 109 -2.41 2.42 -6.72
CA ALA A 109 -3.64 1.72 -6.42
C ALA A 109 -4.81 2.24 -7.29
N ASN A 110 -5.73 1.34 -7.62
CA ASN A 110 -7.02 1.63 -8.25
C ASN A 110 -6.90 2.46 -9.55
N ASP A 111 -5.81 2.27 -10.29
CA ASP A 111 -5.48 3.04 -11.50
C ASP A 111 -5.46 4.57 -11.33
N GLY A 112 -5.36 5.05 -10.08
CA GLY A 112 -5.38 6.46 -9.71
C GLY A 112 -4.07 6.92 -9.07
N TRP A 113 -3.91 8.23 -8.91
CA TRP A 113 -2.70 8.84 -8.33
C TRP A 113 -2.82 9.16 -6.84
N GLU A 114 -4.00 9.02 -6.24
CA GLU A 114 -4.21 9.37 -4.82
C GLU A 114 -3.39 8.49 -3.87
N ILE A 115 -3.28 7.19 -4.19
CA ILE A 115 -2.51 6.21 -3.41
C ILE A 115 -1.49 5.60 -4.35
N ASN A 116 -0.28 6.14 -4.31
CA ASN A 116 0.87 5.65 -5.08
C ASN A 116 2.09 5.60 -4.19
N VAL A 117 2.97 4.62 -4.42
CA VAL A 117 4.24 4.51 -3.70
C VAL A 117 5.42 4.45 -4.67
N GLY A 118 6.52 5.05 -4.23
CA GLY A 118 7.78 5.11 -4.96
C GLY A 118 8.94 5.33 -3.97
N GLY A 119 10.15 5.52 -4.47
CA GLY A 119 11.35 5.67 -3.66
C GLY A 119 12.45 4.76 -4.18
N THR A 120 13.02 3.95 -3.29
CA THR A 120 14.01 2.93 -3.61
C THR A 120 13.41 1.54 -3.41
N THR A 121 14.07 0.50 -3.90
CA THR A 121 13.56 -0.88 -3.77
C THR A 121 13.47 -1.34 -2.32
N ASP A 122 14.30 -0.81 -1.43
CA ASP A 122 14.34 -1.10 0.00
C ASP A 122 13.47 -0.16 0.86
N HIS A 123 13.01 0.97 0.32
CA HIS A 123 12.15 1.90 1.03
C HIS A 123 11.20 2.63 0.08
N LEU A 124 9.92 2.29 0.19
CA LEU A 124 8.82 2.89 -0.55
C LEU A 124 7.95 3.75 0.36
N THR A 125 7.62 4.95 -0.11
CA THR A 125 6.77 5.90 0.60
C THR A 125 5.66 6.42 -0.31
N GLN A 126 4.55 6.83 0.30
CA GLN A 126 3.50 7.52 -0.42
C GLN A 126 4.05 8.74 -1.17
N ASN A 127 3.72 8.85 -2.46
CA ASN A 127 4.23 9.89 -3.37
C ASN A 127 5.76 9.92 -3.55
N GLY A 128 6.50 8.89 -3.13
CA GLY A 128 7.94 8.80 -3.35
C GLY A 128 8.34 8.88 -4.84
N SER A 129 9.62 9.06 -5.14
CA SER A 129 10.11 9.18 -6.52
C SER A 129 9.86 7.92 -7.36
N ASN A 130 9.94 8.04 -8.69
CA ASN A 130 9.91 6.87 -9.56
C ASN A 130 11.11 5.96 -9.29
N LEU A 131 10.93 4.65 -9.50
CA LEU A 131 12.00 3.67 -9.60
C LEU A 131 12.41 3.50 -11.07
N SER A 132 13.48 2.75 -11.35
CA SER A 132 13.87 2.45 -12.73
C SER A 132 14.47 1.06 -12.90
N VAL A 133 14.36 0.53 -14.13
CA VAL A 133 15.15 -0.61 -14.60
C VAL A 133 16.06 -0.15 -15.72
N SER A 134 17.32 -0.61 -15.72
CA SER A 134 18.35 -0.12 -16.66
C SER A 134 18.39 -0.87 -17.99
N ALA A 135 17.72 -2.01 -18.10
CA ALA A 135 17.75 -2.85 -19.28
C ALA A 135 16.37 -3.45 -19.56
N ALA A 136 16.08 -3.67 -20.84
CA ALA A 136 14.90 -4.41 -21.22
C ALA A 136 15.02 -5.90 -20.81
N GLY A 137 13.89 -6.53 -20.52
CA GLY A 137 13.81 -7.96 -20.23
C GLY A 137 12.50 -8.36 -19.57
N ASN A 138 12.40 -9.65 -19.23
CA ASN A 138 11.30 -10.18 -18.45
C ASN A 138 11.66 -10.09 -16.97
N TYR A 139 10.77 -9.51 -16.16
CA TYR A 139 11.01 -9.28 -14.73
C TYR A 139 9.87 -9.84 -13.90
N THR A 140 10.22 -10.38 -12.74
CA THR A 140 9.29 -10.64 -11.65
C THR A 140 9.42 -9.52 -10.62
N VAL A 141 8.32 -8.82 -10.36
CA VAL A 141 8.23 -7.73 -9.39
C VAL A 141 7.30 -8.14 -8.26
N LYS A 142 7.77 -8.01 -7.01
CA LYS A 142 6.94 -8.18 -5.81
C LYS A 142 6.94 -6.90 -4.99
N LEU A 143 5.77 -6.43 -4.61
CA LEU A 143 5.55 -5.22 -3.81
C LEU A 143 5.01 -5.59 -2.44
N TYR A 144 5.68 -5.15 -1.39
CA TYR A 144 5.36 -5.39 0.01
C TYR A 144 4.94 -4.06 0.65
N LEU A 145 3.66 -3.93 0.95
CA LEU A 145 3.06 -2.72 1.49
C LEU A 145 2.76 -2.89 2.96
N ILE A 146 3.32 -2.02 3.79
CA ILE A 146 3.21 -2.08 5.26
C ILE A 146 2.83 -0.69 5.77
N ASN A 147 3.71 0.29 5.59
CA ASN A 147 3.55 1.70 5.92
C ASN A 147 4.62 2.54 5.18
N ASP A 148 4.63 3.85 5.40
CA ASP A 148 5.61 4.76 4.77
C ASP A 148 7.05 4.62 5.29
N GLU A 149 7.31 3.75 6.27
CA GLU A 149 8.65 3.53 6.83
C GLU A 149 9.30 2.24 6.35
N THR A 150 8.49 1.21 6.09
CA THR A 150 8.98 -0.17 5.92
C THR A 150 8.46 -0.87 4.67
N SER A 151 7.62 -0.22 3.85
CA SER A 151 7.23 -0.78 2.55
C SER A 151 8.44 -0.89 1.62
N TYR A 152 8.48 -1.92 0.79
CA TYR A 152 9.60 -2.20 -0.13
C TYR A 152 9.14 -3.03 -1.34
N CYS A 153 10.01 -3.22 -2.32
CA CYS A 153 9.75 -4.13 -3.44
C CYS A 153 11.00 -4.91 -3.88
N THR A 154 10.79 -6.06 -4.52
CA THR A 154 11.84 -6.76 -5.25
C THR A 154 11.58 -6.65 -6.76
N VAL A 155 12.66 -6.50 -7.53
CA VAL A 155 12.63 -6.44 -8.99
C VAL A 155 13.72 -7.37 -9.51
N THR A 156 13.32 -8.55 -9.97
CA THR A 156 14.23 -9.62 -10.39
C THR A 156 14.09 -9.86 -11.88
N LYS A 157 15.19 -9.75 -12.62
CA LYS A 157 15.23 -10.15 -14.04
C LYS A 157 15.26 -11.68 -14.12
N ASN A 158 14.37 -12.26 -14.93
CA ASN A 158 14.28 -13.70 -15.16
C ASN A 158 15.31 -14.19 -16.20
#